data_AF-A0A382XG47-F1
#
_entry.id   AF-A0A382XG47-F1
#
_cell.length_a   1.000
_cell.length_b   1.000
_cell.length_c   1.000
_cell.angle_alpha   90.00
_cell.angle_beta   90.00
_cell.angle_gamma   90.00
#
_symmetry.space_group_name_H-M   'P 1'
#
loop_
_entity.id
_entity.type
_entity.pdbx_description
1 polymer ?
#
loop_
_entity_poly.entity_id
_entity_poly.type
_entity_poly.pdbx_seq_one_letter_code
_entity_poly.pdbx_strand_id
1 'polypeptide(L)'
;MNQREKFLFDLNGYLVLEDVLSPDEVAAANAAVEHHADLIGNRDPGLSEDAVGLRGDEGRGEFQQNPLTFDRPWCDPFRRMLAHPRVIDVFNEVLGPGFRLDHGPVLIRMRHGTEGHRLHGGTTF
;
A
#
# COMPACT_ATOMS: atom_id res chain seq x y z
N MET A 1 -17.76 -3.15 9.65
CA MET A 1 -17.55 -4.55 9.16
C MET A 1 -18.78 -5.43 9.41
N ASN A 2 -19.13 -6.31 8.47
CA ASN A 2 -20.17 -7.35 8.68
C ASN A 2 -19.63 -8.58 9.43
N GLN A 3 -20.50 -9.51 9.86
CA GLN A 3 -20.09 -10.69 10.64
C GLN A 3 -19.08 -11.59 9.91
N ARG A 4 -19.25 -11.77 8.59
CA ARG A 4 -18.34 -12.58 7.78
C ARG A 4 -16.95 -11.95 7.69
N GLU A 5 -16.88 -10.63 7.53
CA GLU A 5 -15.62 -9.88 7.51
C GLU A 5 -14.87 -9.97 8.83
N LYS A 6 -15.60 -9.85 9.96
CA LYS A 6 -15.01 -10.04 11.29
C LYS A 6 -14.44 -11.44 11.44
N PHE A 7 -15.22 -12.46 11.09
CA PHE A 7 -14.77 -13.85 11.14
C PHE A 7 -13.53 -14.10 10.25
N LEU A 8 -13.50 -13.57 9.03
CA LEU A 8 -12.36 -13.74 8.13
C LEU A 8 -11.12 -13.00 8.61
N PHE A 9 -11.28 -11.80 9.17
CA PHE A 9 -10.17 -11.06 9.75
C PHE A 9 -9.58 -11.80 10.96
N ASP A 10 -10.42 -12.26 11.89
CA ASP A 10 -10.00 -13.01 13.08
C ASP A 10 -9.28 -14.31 12.70
N LEU A 11 -9.73 -15.00 11.64
CA LEU A 11 -9.15 -16.26 11.19
C LEU A 11 -7.82 -16.07 10.45
N ASN A 12 -7.71 -15.05 9.60
CA ASN A 12 -6.59 -14.91 8.67
C ASN A 12 -5.53 -13.90 9.13
N GLY A 13 -5.87 -12.99 10.04
CA GLY A 13 -5.04 -11.83 10.37
C GLY A 13 -5.03 -10.73 9.29
N TYR A 14 -5.87 -10.86 8.26
CA TYR A 14 -6.07 -9.86 7.22
C TYR A 14 -7.49 -9.93 6.65
N LEU A 15 -7.92 -8.85 5.99
CA LEU A 15 -9.20 -8.76 5.30
C LEU A 15 -9.00 -8.15 3.91
N VAL A 16 -9.62 -8.75 2.90
CA VAL A 16 -9.68 -8.17 1.54
C VAL A 16 -10.98 -7.36 1.42
N LEU A 17 -10.84 -6.08 1.05
CA LEU A 17 -11.96 -5.22 0.72
C LEU A 17 -11.97 -5.02 -0.80
N GLU A 18 -12.94 -5.64 -1.46
CA GLU A 18 -13.11 -5.55 -2.90
C GLU A 18 -13.78 -4.22 -3.28
N ASP A 19 -13.41 -3.69 -4.45
CA ASP A 19 -14.05 -2.54 -5.09
C ASP A 19 -14.22 -1.30 -4.19
N VAL A 20 -13.24 -1.05 -3.31
CA VAL A 20 -13.25 0.12 -2.42
C VAL A 20 -13.19 1.42 -3.21
N LEU A 21 -12.40 1.45 -4.29
CA LEU A 21 -12.23 2.61 -5.15
C LEU A 21 -12.99 2.40 -6.46
N SER A 22 -13.65 3.45 -6.92
CA SER A 22 -14.24 3.48 -8.24
C SER A 22 -13.18 3.43 -9.36
N PRO A 23 -13.53 3.03 -10.59
CA PRO A 23 -12.61 3.06 -11.72
C PRO A 23 -11.96 4.43 -11.95
N ASP A 24 -12.69 5.52 -11.74
CA ASP A 24 -12.17 6.89 -11.90
C ASP A 24 -11.16 7.25 -10.81
N GLU A 25 -11.39 6.82 -9.57
CA GLU A 25 -10.44 7.01 -8.46
C GLU A 25 -9.15 6.22 -8.68
N VAL A 26 -9.27 4.98 -9.17
CA VAL A 26 -8.12 4.17 -9.58
C VAL A 26 -7.35 4.84 -10.72
N ALA A 27 -8.05 5.33 -11.74
CA ALA A 27 -7.42 6.04 -12.85
C ALA A 27 -6.68 7.31 -12.38
N ALA A 28 -7.29 8.08 -11.47
CA ALA A 28 -6.66 9.27 -10.89
C ALA A 28 -5.41 8.92 -10.05
N ALA A 29 -5.45 7.85 -9.24
CA ALA A 29 -4.29 7.38 -8.49
C ALA A 29 -3.15 6.95 -9.41
N ASN A 30 -3.46 6.19 -10.47
CA ASN A 30 -2.48 5.76 -11.47
C ASN A 30 -1.87 6.96 -12.22
N ALA A 31 -2.67 7.96 -12.58
CA ALA A 31 -2.18 9.18 -13.21
C ALA A 31 -1.23 9.95 -12.27
N ALA A 32 -1.52 9.99 -10.96
CA ALA A 32 -0.65 10.60 -9.96
C ALA A 32 0.69 9.87 -9.80
N VAL A 33 0.67 8.53 -9.85
CA VAL A 33 1.88 7.69 -9.86
C VAL A 33 2.72 7.98 -11.10
N GLU A 34 2.10 8.06 -12.27
CA GLU A 34 2.82 8.32 -13.53
C GLU A 34 3.41 9.74 -13.57
N HIS A 35 2.65 10.74 -13.09
CA HIS A 35 3.12 12.13 -13.05
C HIS A 35 4.39 12.32 -12.22
N HIS A 36 4.52 11.53 -11.15
CA HIS A 36 5.66 11.56 -10.22
C HIS A 36 6.62 10.38 -10.41
N ALA A 37 6.62 9.76 -11.59
CA ALA A 37 7.44 8.58 -11.84
C ALA A 37 8.95 8.82 -11.69
N ASP A 38 9.38 10.08 -11.81
CA ASP A 38 10.74 10.57 -11.57
C ASP A 38 11.17 10.47 -10.11
N LEU A 39 10.22 10.46 -9.17
CA LEU A 39 10.48 10.29 -7.74
C LEU A 39 10.75 8.84 -7.34
N ILE A 40 10.72 7.90 -8.28
CA ILE A 40 10.88 6.48 -8.00
C ILE A 40 12.35 6.11 -8.09
N GLY A 41 12.91 5.71 -6.95
CA GLY A 41 14.23 5.09 -6.87
C GLY A 41 14.09 3.59 -6.65
N ASN A 42 14.83 2.78 -7.41
CA ASN A 42 14.97 1.36 -7.11
C ASN A 42 15.95 1.17 -5.96
N ARG A 43 15.62 0.26 -5.04
CA ARG A 43 16.59 -0.23 -4.04
C ARG A 43 17.56 -1.20 -4.67
N ASP A 44 18.71 -1.38 -4.03
CA ASP A 44 19.59 -2.50 -4.33
C ASP A 44 18.87 -3.83 -4.00
N PRO A 45 19.02 -4.88 -4.82
CA PRO A 45 18.50 -6.19 -4.51
C PRO A 45 19.06 -6.75 -3.19
N GLY A 46 18.28 -7.55 -2.49
CA GLY A 46 18.68 -8.25 -1.27
C GLY A 46 17.52 -8.80 -0.43
N LEU A 47 16.27 -8.46 -0.75
CA LEU A 47 15.09 -8.89 0.01
C LEU A 47 14.77 -10.37 -0.17
N SER A 48 15.26 -10.99 -1.24
CA SER A 48 15.13 -12.43 -1.47
C SER A 48 16.10 -13.28 -0.63
N GLU A 49 17.13 -12.68 -0.05
CA GLU A 49 18.27 -13.40 0.56
C GLU A 49 18.73 -14.57 -0.36
N ASP A 50 18.87 -15.78 0.17
CA ASP A 50 19.30 -16.96 -0.57
C ASP A 50 18.17 -17.69 -1.33
N ALA A 51 16.94 -17.17 -1.29
CA ALA A 51 15.79 -17.83 -1.92
C ALA A 51 15.85 -17.72 -3.46
N VAL A 52 16.34 -18.78 -4.10
CA VAL A 52 16.53 -18.85 -5.56
C VAL A 52 15.26 -18.51 -6.35
N GLY A 53 14.09 -18.96 -5.88
CA GLY A 53 12.80 -18.70 -6.56
C GLY A 53 12.27 -17.27 -6.41
N LEU A 54 12.88 -16.45 -5.56
CA LEU A 54 12.51 -15.04 -5.35
C LEU A 54 13.57 -14.09 -5.89
N ARG A 55 14.63 -14.58 -6.52
CA ARG A 55 15.66 -13.70 -7.08
C ARG A 55 15.08 -12.86 -8.22
N GLY A 56 15.50 -11.62 -8.27
CA GLY A 56 15.25 -10.71 -9.38
C GLY A 56 16.51 -9.93 -9.73
N ASP A 57 16.48 -9.30 -10.90
CA ASP A 57 17.59 -8.50 -11.42
C ASP A 57 17.63 -7.10 -10.79
N GLU A 58 16.49 -6.64 -10.26
CA GLU A 58 16.33 -5.33 -9.64
C GLU A 58 15.64 -5.42 -8.27
N GLY A 59 15.97 -4.53 -7.35
CA GLY A 59 15.21 -4.32 -6.12
C GLY A 59 13.91 -3.55 -6.40
N ARG A 60 13.00 -3.53 -5.41
CA ARG A 60 11.72 -2.82 -5.55
C ARG A 60 11.92 -1.32 -5.74
N GLY A 61 11.07 -0.73 -6.58
CA GLY A 61 10.96 0.71 -6.72
C GLY A 61 10.15 1.31 -5.58
N GLU A 62 10.63 2.42 -5.03
CA GLU A 62 9.91 3.18 -4.00
C GLU A 62 9.87 4.66 -4.36
N PHE A 63 8.73 5.28 -4.09
CA PHE A 63 8.63 6.73 -4.14
C PHE A 63 9.44 7.34 -2.98
N GLN A 64 10.34 8.26 -3.32
CA GLN A 64 11.16 8.97 -2.33
C GLN A 64 10.39 10.07 -1.57
N GLN A 65 9.13 10.30 -1.92
CA GLN A 65 8.25 11.25 -1.25
C GLN A 65 6.92 10.61 -0.88
N ASN A 66 6.33 11.08 0.21
CA ASN A 66 5.02 10.64 0.67
C ASN A 66 3.93 11.15 -0.31
N PRO A 67 3.06 10.29 -0.85
CA PRO A 67 2.04 10.72 -1.80
C PRO A 67 1.00 11.68 -1.20
N LEU A 68 0.88 11.72 0.13
CA LEU A 68 0.03 12.69 0.81
C LEU A 68 0.59 14.12 0.72
N THR A 69 1.86 14.29 0.36
CA THR A 69 2.52 15.61 0.24
C THR A 69 2.70 16.07 -1.20
N PHE A 70 2.27 15.30 -2.19
CA PHE A 70 2.25 15.77 -3.58
C PHE A 70 1.43 17.05 -3.72
N ASP A 71 1.74 17.85 -4.73
CA ASP A 71 0.93 19.00 -5.06
C ASP A 71 -0.46 18.57 -5.53
N ARG A 72 -1.45 19.45 -5.34
CA ARG A 72 -2.77 19.21 -5.91
C ARG A 72 -2.69 19.26 -7.45
N PRO A 73 -3.43 18.38 -8.16
CA PRO A 73 -4.44 17.45 -7.64
C PRO A 73 -3.90 16.07 -7.22
N TRP A 74 -2.61 15.82 -7.36
CA TRP A 74 -2.02 14.48 -7.30
C TRP A 74 -2.02 13.82 -5.92
N CYS A 75 -2.05 14.61 -4.84
CA CYS A 75 -2.24 14.07 -3.49
C CYS A 75 -3.68 13.59 -3.20
N ASP A 76 -4.66 14.13 -3.92
CA ASP A 76 -6.08 13.94 -3.61
C ASP A 76 -6.54 12.48 -3.69
N PRO A 77 -6.18 11.65 -4.68
CA PRO A 77 -6.59 10.24 -4.70
C PRO A 77 -6.14 9.47 -3.45
N PHE A 78 -4.90 9.68 -2.98
CA PHE A 78 -4.37 9.00 -1.80
C PHE A 78 -4.99 9.51 -0.49
N ARG A 79 -5.21 10.83 -0.38
CA ARG A 79 -5.89 11.42 0.77
C ARG A 79 -7.35 10.95 0.88
N ARG A 80 -8.06 10.87 -0.25
CA ARG A 80 -9.44 10.35 -0.29
C ARG A 80 -9.50 8.87 0.05
N MET A 81 -8.55 8.07 -0.46
CA MET A 81 -8.45 6.65 -0.13
C MET A 81 -8.27 6.42 1.38
N LEU A 82 -7.38 7.18 2.03
CA LEU A 82 -7.15 7.07 3.48
C LEU A 82 -8.40 7.42 4.32
N ALA A 83 -9.21 8.35 3.82
CA ALA A 83 -10.44 8.80 4.47
C ALA A 83 -11.71 8.12 3.89
N HIS A 84 -11.57 7.06 3.10
CA HIS A 84 -12.70 6.44 2.43
C HIS A 84 -13.66 5.82 3.47
N PRO A 85 -14.98 6.04 3.42
CA PRO A 85 -15.91 5.59 4.46
C PRO A 85 -15.82 4.09 4.73
N ARG A 86 -15.60 3.28 3.69
CA ARG A 86 -15.43 1.83 3.83
C ARG A 86 -14.16 1.45 4.57
N VAL A 87 -13.08 2.19 4.37
CA VAL A 87 -11.79 1.97 5.07
C VAL A 87 -11.93 2.42 6.53
N ILE A 88 -12.54 3.58 6.77
CA ILE A 88 -12.81 4.10 8.12
C ILE A 88 -13.70 3.14 8.94
N ASP A 89 -14.75 2.56 8.34
CA ASP A 89 -15.59 1.54 9.00
C ASP A 89 -14.77 0.35 9.49
N VAL A 90 -13.84 -0.14 8.67
CA VAL A 90 -12.94 -1.25 9.06
C VAL A 90 -11.96 -0.81 10.14
N PHE A 91 -11.34 0.36 10.01
CA PHE A 91 -10.39 0.85 11.02
C PHE A 91 -11.04 1.09 12.37
N ASN A 92 -12.25 1.64 12.44
CA ASN A 92 -12.95 1.81 13.70
C ASN A 92 -13.27 0.48 14.38
N GLU A 93 -13.54 -0.58 13.61
CA GLU A 93 -13.79 -1.91 14.16
C GLU A 93 -12.49 -2.57 14.65
N VAL A 94 -11.42 -2.54 13.86
CA VAL A 94 -10.17 -3.25 14.15
C VAL A 94 -9.27 -2.50 15.14
N LEU A 95 -9.17 -1.18 15.01
CA LEU A 95 -8.26 -0.32 15.79
C LEU A 95 -8.98 0.45 16.90
N GLY A 96 -10.31 0.51 16.85
CA GLY A 96 -11.12 1.36 17.71
C GLY A 96 -11.24 2.81 17.22
N PRO A 97 -12.15 3.59 17.80
CA PRO A 97 -12.33 5.00 17.47
C PRO A 97 -11.10 5.82 17.88
N GLY A 98 -10.77 6.83 17.07
CA GLY A 98 -9.64 7.73 17.33
C GLY A 98 -8.29 7.21 16.84
N PHE A 99 -8.28 6.24 15.92
CA PHE A 99 -7.07 5.82 15.22
C PHE A 99 -6.36 7.01 14.58
N ARG A 100 -5.03 6.93 14.53
CA ARG A 100 -4.17 7.95 13.92
C ARG A 100 -3.29 7.31 12.85
N LEU A 101 -2.93 8.09 11.85
CA LEU A 101 -1.89 7.69 10.91
C LEU A 101 -0.55 7.68 11.65
N ASP A 102 0.02 6.50 11.88
CA ASP A 102 1.28 6.34 12.61
C ASP A 102 2.50 6.56 11.70
N HIS A 103 2.45 6.02 10.48
CA HIS A 103 3.47 6.18 9.44
C HIS A 103 2.81 6.59 8.13
N GLY A 104 3.51 7.42 7.35
CA GLY A 104 3.04 7.84 6.02
C GLY A 104 2.96 6.67 5.05
N PRO A 105 2.03 6.70 4.08
CA PRO A 105 1.96 5.66 3.06
C PRO A 105 3.24 5.63 2.22
N VAL A 106 3.70 4.42 1.93
CA VAL A 106 4.79 4.17 0.97
C VAL A 106 4.16 3.64 -0.32
N LEU A 107 4.50 4.25 -1.44
CA LEU A 107 4.14 3.72 -2.76
C LEU A 107 5.29 2.87 -3.28
N ILE A 108 4.97 1.62 -3.60
CA ILE A 108 5.92 0.63 -4.12
C ILE A 108 5.56 0.36 -5.58
N ARG A 109 6.57 0.36 -6.45
CA ARG A 109 6.48 -0.06 -7.84
C ARG A 109 7.25 -1.37 -8.00
N MET A 110 6.56 -2.40 -8.50
CA MET A 110 7.19 -3.64 -8.97
C MET A 110 7.20 -3.66 -10.50
N ARG A 111 8.31 -4.10 -11.09
CA ARG A 111 8.41 -4.39 -12.52
C ARG A 111 8.67 -5.88 -12.71
N HIS A 112 8.45 -6.38 -13.93
CA HIS A 112 8.87 -7.73 -14.26
C HIS A 112 10.39 -7.85 -14.04
N GLY A 113 10.81 -8.87 -13.29
CA GLY A 113 12.21 -9.06 -12.90
C GLY A 113 12.60 -8.41 -11.57
N THR A 114 11.70 -7.69 -10.89
CA THR A 114 11.93 -7.26 -9.51
C THR A 114 11.98 -8.47 -8.57
N GLU A 115 12.94 -8.49 -7.64
CA GLU A 115 13.06 -9.57 -6.66
C GLU A 115 11.81 -9.69 -5.76
N GLY A 116 11.57 -10.90 -5.29
CA GLY A 116 10.60 -11.17 -4.24
C GLY A 116 11.15 -10.84 -2.84
N HIS A 117 10.32 -11.09 -1.84
CA HIS A 117 10.65 -10.85 -0.44
C HIS A 117 10.49 -12.14 0.36
N ARG A 118 11.45 -12.46 1.23
CA ARG A 118 11.29 -13.55 2.20
C ARG A 118 10.07 -13.33 3.09
N LEU A 119 9.46 -14.42 3.58
CA LEU A 119 8.36 -14.34 4.54
C LEU A 119 8.85 -13.73 5.86
N HIS A 120 8.13 -12.73 6.36
CA HIS A 120 8.39 -12.06 7.63
C HIS A 120 7.10 -11.51 8.25
N GLY A 121 7.09 -11.25 9.55
CA GLY A 121 6.06 -10.42 10.19
C GLY A 121 6.28 -8.93 9.92
N GLY A 122 5.30 -8.11 10.29
CA GLY A 122 5.50 -6.65 10.33
C GLY A 122 6.55 -6.31 11.39
N THR A 123 7.60 -5.61 11.01
CA THR A 123 8.57 -5.05 11.95
C THR A 123 7.93 -3.85 12.65
N THR A 124 7.73 -3.94 13.96
CA THR A 124 7.61 -2.75 14.81
C THR A 124 9.00 -2.11 14.88
N PHE A 125 9.13 -0.87 14.37
CA PHE A 125 10.31 -0.05 14.59
C PHE A 125 10.39 0.43 16.04
#